data_AF-A0A1G2L7R2-F1
#
_entry.id   AF-A0A1G2L7R2-F1
#
_cell.length_a   1.000
_cell.length_b   1.000
_cell.length_c   1.000
_cell.angle_alpha   90.00
_cell.angle_beta   90.00
_cell.angle_gamma   90.00
#
_symmetry.space_group_name_H-M   'P 1'
#
loop_
_entity.id
_entity.type
_entity.pdbx_description
1 polymer ?
#
loop_
_entity_poly.entity_id
_entity_poly.type
_entity_poly.pdbx_seq_one_letter_code
_entity_poly.pdbx_strand_id
1 'polypeptide(L)'
;METLFRKIKTLLPRPVFRLLQKPYHFLLAYAAAVIYWFPGRNLTVIGVTGTKGKTTVVALVHEVLSASDMPVMSASSLRFRIGAIETQNTLKMTMPGRFFIQRLLRRAVTAGCRYAVLEVTSQGIAQCRHRGIPFAGAVMTNVAPEHIESHGGFEPYLRAKLDLFWRLPRKGAAIINRDDPQWRRFSAATSAHKIFYGKDGITIGGKQWKITDVAIEKDGMMFSIAGVAVRSALLGAFNFSNVLAAVAVGLSHSIALERIATAIARVTGVPGRMEFVARGPVAVVVDYAHTPDSLEAVYAFLSKNAKRKTKNAKLICVLGAAGGGRDMWKRLAFGKIAAKYCDEIILTNEDPYDEDPMMILADIETGIPTNSKQQTAALRTILDRGEAIKTALGSARSGDTVVITGKGAEPWIMGPQGSKLPWDDRAVAREALDCRASITPIPS
;
A
#
# COMPACT_ATOMS: atom_id res chain seq x y z
N MET A 1 -20.25 18.06 12.19
CA MET A 1 -18.92 18.70 12.28
C MET A 1 -18.25 18.91 10.90
N GLU A 2 -18.29 17.95 9.98
CA GLU A 2 -17.72 18.13 8.61
C GLU A 2 -18.38 19.24 7.79
N THR A 3 -19.70 19.38 7.89
CA THR A 3 -20.49 20.46 7.27
C THR A 3 -20.12 21.85 7.79
N LEU A 4 -19.87 21.98 9.09
CA LEU A 4 -19.43 23.24 9.70
C LEU A 4 -17.99 23.59 9.26
N PHE A 5 -17.10 22.59 9.19
CA PHE A 5 -15.73 22.78 8.73
C PHE A 5 -15.66 23.15 7.23
N ARG A 6 -16.54 22.58 6.39
CA ARG A 6 -16.70 22.97 4.97
C ARG A 6 -17.14 24.42 4.83
N LYS A 7 -18.14 24.86 5.61
CA LYS A 7 -18.61 26.25 5.63
C LYS A 7 -17.54 27.24 6.15
N ILE A 8 -16.76 26.86 7.16
CA ILE A 8 -15.64 27.67 7.65
C ILE A 8 -14.53 27.79 6.59
N LYS A 9 -14.26 26.72 5.83
CA LYS A 9 -13.26 26.70 4.76
C LYS A 9 -13.61 27.62 3.59
N THR A 10 -14.90 27.88 3.37
CA THR A 10 -15.37 28.85 2.36
C THR A 10 -15.39 30.29 2.87
N LEU A 11 -15.41 30.51 4.18
CA LEU A 11 -15.47 31.84 4.82
C LEU A 11 -14.08 32.44 5.12
N LEU A 12 -13.07 31.61 5.37
CA LEU A 12 -11.71 32.07 5.65
C LEU A 12 -10.90 32.28 4.36
N PRO A 13 -10.16 33.40 4.21
CA PRO A 13 -9.19 33.56 3.13
C PRO A 13 -8.19 32.39 3.12
N ARG A 14 -7.92 31.83 1.93
CA ARG A 14 -6.96 30.72 1.73
C ARG A 14 -5.61 30.88 2.45
N PRO A 15 -4.97 32.08 2.53
CA PRO A 15 -3.71 32.22 3.28
C PRO A 15 -3.89 32.05 4.79
N VAL A 16 -4.97 32.60 5.37
CA VAL A 16 -5.28 32.48 6.80
C VAL A 16 -5.60 31.03 7.16
N PHE A 17 -6.40 30.35 6.33
CA PHE A 17 -6.70 28.93 6.51
C PHE A 17 -5.42 28.08 6.51
N ARG A 18 -4.51 28.30 5.56
CA ARG A 18 -3.23 27.58 5.48
C ARG A 18 -2.33 27.83 6.70
N LEU A 19 -2.30 29.08 7.19
CA LEU A 19 -1.52 29.45 8.37
C LEU A 19 -2.02 28.74 9.64
N LEU A 20 -3.34 28.69 9.84
CA LEU A 20 -3.97 28.10 11.03
C LEU A 20 -4.07 26.57 11.00
N GLN A 21 -3.94 25.95 9.82
CA GLN A 21 -4.14 24.51 9.65
C GLN A 21 -3.18 23.66 10.50
N LYS A 22 -1.89 24.00 10.52
CA LYS A 22 -0.88 23.23 11.26
C LYS A 22 -1.03 23.37 12.79
N PRO A 23 -1.19 24.59 13.36
CA PRO A 23 -1.54 24.75 14.77
C PRO A 23 -2.82 24.00 15.16
N TYR A 24 -3.88 24.10 14.35
CA TYR A 24 -5.13 23.37 14.58
C TYR A 24 -4.91 21.86 14.69
N HIS A 25 -4.21 21.27 13.72
CA HIS A 25 -3.92 19.85 13.72
C HIS A 25 -3.01 19.42 14.89
N PHE A 26 -2.04 20.25 15.25
CA PHE A 26 -1.18 20.00 16.39
C PHE A 26 -1.97 20.00 17.71
N LEU A 27 -2.82 21.01 17.93
CA LEU A 27 -3.67 21.10 19.12
C LEU A 27 -4.62 19.91 19.22
N LEU A 28 -5.22 19.48 18.11
CA LEU A 28 -6.04 18.26 18.09
C LEU A 28 -5.25 17.00 18.46
N ALA A 29 -4.05 16.82 17.91
CA ALA A 29 -3.22 15.66 18.21
C ALA A 29 -2.77 15.65 19.67
N TYR A 30 -2.42 16.83 20.21
CA TYR A 30 -2.04 16.98 21.61
C TYR A 30 -3.22 16.76 22.56
N ALA A 31 -4.36 17.38 22.31
CA ALA A 31 -5.59 17.16 23.08
C ALA A 31 -5.98 15.68 23.07
N ALA A 32 -5.84 15.00 21.93
CA ALA A 32 -6.07 13.56 21.85
C ALA A 32 -5.09 12.77 22.72
N ALA A 33 -3.80 13.10 22.69
CA ALA A 33 -2.82 12.43 23.53
C ALA A 33 -3.16 12.60 25.02
N VAL A 34 -3.58 13.79 25.46
CA VAL A 34 -3.96 14.06 26.85
C VAL A 34 -5.23 13.31 27.25
N ILE A 35 -6.32 13.42 26.47
CA ILE A 35 -7.62 12.79 26.77
C ILE A 35 -7.50 11.27 26.89
N TYR A 36 -6.64 10.63 26.09
CA TYR A 36 -6.41 9.19 26.13
C TYR A 36 -5.22 8.78 27.01
N TRP A 37 -4.68 9.70 27.82
CA TRP A 37 -3.63 9.45 28.82
C TRP A 37 -2.30 8.96 28.23
N PHE A 38 -1.88 9.56 27.12
CA PHE A 38 -0.64 9.24 26.39
C PHE A 38 -0.45 7.71 26.20
N PRO A 39 -1.42 7.01 25.60
CA PRO A 39 -1.48 5.55 25.63
C PRO A 39 -0.26 4.89 25.00
N GLY A 40 0.33 5.54 23.98
CA GLY A 40 1.54 5.07 23.33
C GLY A 40 2.75 4.91 24.27
N ARG A 41 2.78 5.56 25.44
CA ARG A 41 3.87 5.37 26.43
C ARG A 41 3.91 3.97 27.03
N ASN A 42 2.82 3.22 26.95
CA ASN A 42 2.72 1.84 27.45
C ASN A 42 2.97 0.80 26.35
N LEU A 43 3.27 1.24 25.13
CA LEU A 43 3.43 0.40 23.95
C LEU A 43 4.80 0.61 23.32
N THR A 44 5.39 -0.43 22.75
CA THR A 44 6.48 -0.27 21.77
C THR A 44 5.84 0.05 20.42
N VAL A 45 5.81 1.35 20.08
CA VAL A 45 5.19 1.82 18.83
C VAL A 45 6.20 1.84 17.68
N ILE A 46 5.88 1.17 16.57
CA ILE A 46 6.68 1.11 15.36
C ILE A 46 5.92 1.80 14.23
N GLY A 47 6.52 2.82 13.62
CA GLY A 47 5.95 3.54 12.49
C GLY A 47 6.51 3.04 11.16
N VAL A 48 5.67 2.66 10.21
CA VAL A 48 6.09 2.26 8.86
C VAL A 48 5.77 3.39 7.89
N THR A 49 6.80 3.95 7.26
CA THR A 49 6.67 5.02 6.27
C THR A 49 7.38 4.68 4.96
N GLY A 50 7.00 5.40 3.92
CA GLY A 50 7.50 5.23 2.55
C GLY A 50 6.42 5.53 1.51
N THR A 51 6.77 5.43 0.23
CA THR A 51 5.83 5.60 -0.87
C THR A 51 5.02 4.31 -1.01
N LYS A 52 5.67 3.16 -1.11
CA LYS A 52 5.01 1.85 -1.33
C LYS A 52 5.31 0.84 -0.24
N GLY A 53 4.55 -0.26 -0.22
CA GLY A 53 4.83 -1.41 0.66
C GLY A 53 4.45 -1.23 2.13
N LYS A 54 4.06 -0.02 2.56
CA LYS A 54 3.75 0.27 3.97
C LYS A 54 2.70 -0.69 4.55
N THR A 55 1.55 -0.83 3.88
CA THR A 55 0.47 -1.73 4.31
C THR A 55 0.94 -3.20 4.40
N THR A 56 1.70 -3.68 3.42
CA THR A 56 2.24 -5.04 3.41
C THR A 56 3.23 -5.25 4.56
N VAL A 57 4.14 -4.29 4.79
CA VAL A 57 5.10 -4.33 5.90
C VAL A 57 4.37 -4.27 7.23
N VAL A 58 3.33 -3.45 7.39
CA VAL A 58 2.52 -3.42 8.63
C VAL A 58 1.86 -4.79 8.89
N ALA A 59 1.35 -5.46 7.86
CA ALA A 59 0.77 -6.80 7.98
C ALA A 59 1.83 -7.85 8.36
N LEU A 60 2.99 -7.86 7.68
CA LEU A 60 4.09 -8.78 7.97
C LEU A 60 4.68 -8.56 9.36
N VAL A 61 4.93 -7.29 9.74
CA VAL A 61 5.47 -6.94 11.06
C VAL A 61 4.49 -7.29 12.17
N HIS A 62 3.19 -7.16 11.94
CA HIS A 62 2.18 -7.63 12.90
C HIS A 62 2.34 -9.13 13.17
N GLU A 63 2.43 -9.98 12.13
CA GLU A 63 2.60 -11.43 12.32
C GLU A 63 3.96 -11.77 12.96
N VAL A 64 5.04 -11.12 12.52
CA VAL A 64 6.39 -11.33 13.07
C VAL A 64 6.45 -10.98 14.55
N LEU A 65 5.85 -9.86 14.97
CA LEU A 65 5.82 -9.48 16.38
C LEU A 65 4.86 -10.35 17.19
N SER A 66 3.75 -10.81 16.61
CA SER A 66 2.85 -11.77 17.27
C SER A 66 3.55 -13.11 17.54
N ALA A 67 4.59 -13.45 16.79
CA ALA A 67 5.48 -14.57 17.09
C ALA A 67 6.44 -14.31 18.27
N SER A 68 6.21 -13.30 19.11
CA SER A 68 6.78 -13.17 20.46
C SER A 68 5.81 -13.60 21.57
N ASP A 69 4.66 -14.17 21.20
CA ASP A 69 3.53 -14.52 22.09
C ASP A 69 2.91 -13.32 22.83
N MET A 70 3.20 -12.11 22.37
CA MET A 70 2.63 -10.87 22.90
C MET A 70 1.54 -10.35 21.95
N PRO A 71 0.39 -9.87 22.45
CA PRO A 71 -0.62 -9.28 21.59
C PRO A 71 -0.09 -8.01 20.90
N VAL A 72 -0.38 -7.89 19.60
CA VAL A 72 0.05 -6.79 18.75
C VAL A 72 -1.16 -6.01 18.26
N MET A 73 -1.05 -4.69 18.26
CA MET A 73 -1.95 -3.82 17.52
C MET A 73 -1.34 -3.43 16.18
N SER A 74 -2.14 -3.36 15.13
CA SER A 74 -1.73 -2.74 13.88
C SER A 74 -2.83 -1.85 13.29
N ALA A 75 -2.41 -0.79 12.61
CA ALA A 75 -3.30 0.14 11.91
C ALA A 75 -2.74 0.45 10.52
N SER A 76 -3.53 0.14 9.49
CA SER A 76 -3.15 0.31 8.09
C SER A 76 -4.30 0.85 7.24
N SER A 77 -4.01 1.11 5.96
CA SER A 77 -5.01 1.51 4.97
C SER A 77 -6.14 0.49 4.79
N LEU A 78 -5.92 -0.80 5.10
CA LEU A 78 -6.89 -1.87 4.86
C LEU A 78 -7.69 -2.25 6.10
N ARG A 79 -7.02 -2.26 7.26
CA ARG A 79 -7.59 -2.81 8.49
C ARG A 79 -6.90 -2.28 9.74
N PHE A 80 -7.63 -2.37 10.84
CA PHE A 80 -7.16 -2.24 12.20
C PHE A 80 -7.20 -3.61 12.87
N ARG A 81 -6.14 -3.99 13.59
CA ARG A 81 -6.09 -5.22 14.39
C ARG A 81 -5.69 -4.90 15.82
N ILE A 82 -6.33 -5.53 16.78
CA ILE A 82 -5.94 -5.49 18.20
C ILE A 82 -5.97 -6.94 18.70
N GLY A 83 -4.79 -7.55 18.85
CA GLY A 83 -4.69 -8.99 19.07
C GLY A 83 -5.31 -9.76 17.90
N ALA A 84 -6.23 -10.67 18.21
CA ALA A 84 -6.96 -11.46 17.22
C ALA A 84 -8.13 -10.71 16.56
N ILE A 85 -8.60 -9.59 17.13
CA ILE A 85 -9.76 -8.87 16.61
C ILE A 85 -9.33 -8.01 15.43
N GLU A 86 -9.97 -8.22 14.28
CA GLU A 86 -9.75 -7.47 13.05
C GLU A 86 -11.00 -6.65 12.68
N THR A 87 -10.78 -5.45 12.16
CA THR A 87 -11.84 -4.60 11.61
C THR A 87 -11.35 -3.92 10.34
N GLN A 88 -12.16 -3.96 9.28
CA GLN A 88 -11.85 -3.28 8.03
C GLN A 88 -11.75 -1.76 8.24
N ASN A 89 -10.79 -1.13 7.57
CA ASN A 89 -10.67 0.32 7.56
C ASN A 89 -11.58 0.92 6.48
N THR A 90 -12.76 1.39 6.88
CA THR A 90 -13.74 2.03 5.99
C THR A 90 -13.58 3.55 5.91
N LEU A 91 -12.57 4.12 6.58
CA LEU A 91 -12.41 5.57 6.73
C LEU A 91 -11.77 6.25 5.51
N LYS A 92 -11.32 5.50 4.50
CA LYS A 92 -10.61 6.01 3.31
C LYS A 92 -9.37 6.85 3.68
N MET A 93 -8.78 6.54 4.83
CA MET A 93 -7.61 7.22 5.38
C MET A 93 -6.69 6.20 6.03
N THR A 94 -5.44 6.15 5.58
CA THR A 94 -4.39 5.28 6.12
C THR A 94 -4.09 5.57 7.60
N MET A 95 -3.99 6.85 7.95
CA MET A 95 -3.68 7.30 9.30
C MET A 95 -4.79 8.26 9.76
N PRO A 96 -5.95 7.78 10.25
CA PRO A 96 -7.09 8.64 10.57
C PRO A 96 -6.76 9.71 11.61
N GLY A 97 -7.33 10.91 11.46
CA GLY A 97 -7.11 12.04 12.37
C GLY A 97 -8.09 12.08 13.55
N ARG A 98 -8.30 13.28 14.12
CA ARG A 98 -9.37 13.60 15.08
C ARG A 98 -9.56 12.52 16.15
N PHE A 99 -8.57 12.38 17.03
CA PHE A 99 -8.59 11.46 18.19
C PHE A 99 -8.52 9.97 17.89
N PHE A 100 -8.75 9.54 16.65
CA PHE A 100 -8.90 8.13 16.31
C PHE A 100 -7.68 7.28 16.67
N ILE A 101 -6.46 7.68 16.28
CA ILE A 101 -5.24 6.90 16.54
C ILE A 101 -4.97 6.79 18.05
N GLN A 102 -5.11 7.89 18.80
CA GLN A 102 -4.91 7.85 20.25
C GLN A 102 -5.95 6.96 20.95
N ARG A 103 -7.22 7.02 20.53
CA ARG A 103 -8.27 6.10 21.00
C ARG A 103 -7.94 4.64 20.69
N LEU A 104 -7.45 4.36 19.49
CA LEU A 104 -7.09 3.02 19.06
C LEU A 104 -5.90 2.47 19.86
N LEU A 105 -4.87 3.29 20.10
CA LEU A 105 -3.75 2.96 20.98
C LEU A 105 -4.24 2.71 22.42
N ARG A 106 -5.17 3.51 22.94
CA ARG A 106 -5.75 3.27 24.27
C ARG A 106 -6.47 1.93 24.36
N ARG A 107 -7.26 1.57 23.33
CA ARG A 107 -7.90 0.24 23.25
C ARG A 107 -6.86 -0.88 23.23
N ALA A 108 -5.75 -0.69 22.52
CA ALA A 108 -4.66 -1.67 22.49
C ALA A 108 -4.01 -1.87 23.86
N VAL A 109 -3.77 -0.79 24.61
CA VAL A 109 -3.29 -0.88 26.01
C VAL A 109 -4.28 -1.65 26.88
N THR A 110 -5.58 -1.35 26.79
CA THR A 110 -6.62 -2.06 27.55
C THR A 110 -6.71 -3.54 27.17
N ALA A 111 -6.43 -3.89 25.91
CA ALA A 111 -6.38 -5.27 25.44
C ALA A 111 -5.06 -6.00 25.76
N GLY A 112 -4.14 -5.38 26.52
CA GLY A 112 -2.87 -6.00 26.91
C GLY A 112 -1.83 -6.07 25.79
N CYS A 113 -2.02 -5.33 24.68
CA CYS A 113 -1.01 -5.29 23.63
C CYS A 113 0.31 -4.71 24.14
N ARG A 114 1.43 -5.28 23.68
CA ARG A 114 2.77 -4.74 23.94
C ARG A 114 3.30 -3.91 22.79
N TYR A 115 2.93 -4.27 21.57
CA TYR A 115 3.39 -3.64 20.35
C TYR A 115 2.24 -2.92 19.63
N ALA A 116 2.56 -1.82 18.95
CA ALA A 116 1.66 -1.15 18.03
C ALA A 116 2.39 -0.79 16.74
N VAL A 117 1.89 -1.29 15.61
CA VAL A 117 2.49 -1.08 14.28
C VAL A 117 1.59 -0.16 13.47
N LEU A 118 2.06 1.04 13.19
CA LEU A 118 1.25 2.08 12.54
C LEU A 118 1.75 2.36 11.12
N GLU A 119 0.85 2.39 10.15
CA GLU A 119 1.12 2.94 8.83
C GLU A 119 1.17 4.48 8.91
N VAL A 120 2.34 5.07 8.71
CA VAL A 120 2.59 6.51 8.87
C VAL A 120 2.81 7.19 7.51
N THR A 121 1.79 7.91 7.04
CA THR A 121 1.83 8.62 5.75
C THR A 121 2.46 10.00 5.86
N SER A 122 3.02 10.51 4.75
CA SER A 122 3.55 11.89 4.68
C SER A 122 2.46 12.93 4.98
N GLN A 123 1.24 12.69 4.51
CA GLN A 123 0.06 13.50 4.81
C GLN A 123 -0.33 13.44 6.30
N GLY A 124 -0.24 12.26 6.93
CA GLY A 124 -0.45 12.11 8.37
C GLY A 124 0.56 12.93 9.18
N ILE A 125 1.83 12.92 8.77
CA ILE A 125 2.89 13.71 9.40
C ILE A 125 2.69 15.22 9.18
N ALA A 126 2.37 15.64 7.96
CA ALA A 126 2.08 17.04 7.64
C ALA A 126 0.91 17.60 8.48
N GLN A 127 -0.08 16.76 8.75
CA GLN A 127 -1.22 17.06 9.61
C GLN A 127 -1.02 16.68 11.08
N CYS A 128 0.23 16.54 11.52
CA CYS A 128 0.61 16.31 12.92
C CYS A 128 -0.06 15.08 13.59
N ARG A 129 -0.60 14.12 12.84
CA ARG A 129 -1.37 12.98 13.38
C ARG A 129 -0.48 12.01 14.18
N HIS A 130 0.83 12.06 13.94
CA HIS A 130 1.85 11.31 14.64
C HIS A 130 2.29 11.96 15.95
N ARG A 131 1.92 13.22 16.22
CA ARG A 131 2.31 13.94 17.43
C ARG A 131 1.65 13.33 18.67
N GLY A 132 2.41 13.26 19.76
CA GLY A 132 1.96 12.60 21.00
C GLY A 132 2.04 11.08 20.98
N ILE A 133 2.62 10.48 19.93
CA ILE A 133 2.91 9.05 19.84
C ILE A 133 4.43 8.85 20.00
N PRO A 134 4.90 8.15 21.05
CA PRO A 134 6.31 7.90 21.27
C PRO A 134 6.77 6.70 20.41
N PHE A 135 7.17 6.97 19.17
CA PHE A 135 7.73 5.93 18.30
C PHE A 135 9.05 5.41 18.87
N ALA A 136 9.09 4.11 19.20
CA ALA A 136 10.28 3.39 19.60
C ALA A 136 11.07 2.88 18.39
N GLY A 137 10.41 2.70 17.25
CA GLY A 137 11.07 2.39 15.99
C GLY A 137 10.37 2.97 14.77
N ALA A 138 11.10 3.13 13.68
CA ALA A 138 10.53 3.46 12.38
C ALA A 138 11.16 2.62 11.26
N VAL A 139 10.32 2.21 10.31
CA VAL A 139 10.70 1.49 9.10
C VAL A 139 10.53 2.43 7.91
N MET A 140 11.58 2.59 7.10
CA MET A 140 11.52 3.22 5.78
C MET A 140 11.52 2.12 4.72
N THR A 141 10.48 2.08 3.89
CA THR A 141 10.36 1.11 2.79
C THR A 141 11.05 1.59 1.51
N ASN A 142 10.57 2.70 0.94
CA ASN A 142 11.14 3.38 -0.22
C ASN A 142 10.57 4.80 -0.33
N VAL A 143 11.21 5.66 -1.12
CA VAL A 143 10.73 7.01 -1.45
C VAL A 143 10.84 7.29 -2.95
N ALA A 144 9.68 7.31 -3.61
CA ALA A 144 9.50 7.72 -5.00
C ALA A 144 8.47 8.87 -5.09
N PRO A 145 8.44 9.63 -6.19
CA PRO A 145 7.51 10.74 -6.36
C PRO A 145 6.04 10.32 -6.22
N GLU A 146 5.33 10.93 -5.27
CA GLU A 146 3.92 10.70 -4.98
C GLU A 146 3.40 11.86 -4.13
N HIS A 147 2.18 12.34 -4.42
CA HIS A 147 1.57 13.46 -3.70
C HIS A 147 2.36 14.77 -3.83
N ILE A 148 3.13 14.92 -4.91
CA ILE A 148 4.11 16.00 -5.08
C ILE A 148 3.42 17.36 -5.12
N GLU A 149 2.30 17.45 -5.83
CA GLU A 149 1.50 18.67 -5.93
C GLU A 149 0.99 19.10 -4.55
N SER A 150 0.49 18.14 -3.75
CA SER A 150 -0.04 18.42 -2.41
C SER A 150 1.04 18.83 -1.40
N HIS A 151 2.30 18.43 -1.63
CA HIS A 151 3.43 18.77 -0.78
C HIS A 151 4.19 20.01 -1.27
N GLY A 152 3.93 20.49 -2.49
CA GLY A 152 4.66 21.60 -3.11
C GLY A 152 6.06 21.19 -3.60
N GLY A 153 6.27 19.91 -3.91
CA GLY A 153 7.54 19.38 -4.43
C GLY A 153 8.01 18.09 -3.75
N PHE A 154 9.01 17.44 -4.37
CA PHE A 154 9.60 16.20 -3.86
C PHE A 154 10.36 16.39 -2.55
N GLU A 155 11.09 17.50 -2.41
CA GLU A 155 11.88 17.76 -1.21
C GLU A 155 11.00 17.98 0.05
N PRO A 156 9.92 18.78 0.02
CA PRO A 156 8.94 18.81 1.10
C PRO A 156 8.28 17.46 1.42
N TYR A 157 7.98 16.64 0.40
CA TYR A 157 7.43 15.29 0.57
C TYR A 157 8.40 14.37 1.32
N LEU A 158 9.67 14.35 0.92
CA LEU A 158 10.72 13.59 1.58
C LEU A 158 10.94 14.11 3.02
N ARG A 159 11.00 15.42 3.21
CA ARG A 159 11.15 16.06 4.53
C ARG A 159 10.04 15.63 5.49
N ALA A 160 8.81 15.52 5.00
CA ALA A 160 7.70 15.03 5.82
C ALA A 160 7.95 13.61 6.35
N LYS A 161 8.53 12.70 5.54
CA LYS A 161 8.89 11.35 6.00
C LYS A 161 10.08 11.35 6.96
N LEU A 162 11.07 12.22 6.72
CA LEU A 162 12.24 12.38 7.60
C LEU A 162 11.84 12.85 9.02
N ASP A 163 10.76 13.60 9.18
CA ASP A 163 10.27 14.04 10.51
C ASP A 163 9.90 12.88 11.44
N LEU A 164 9.52 11.71 10.91
CA LEU A 164 9.34 10.51 11.74
C LEU A 164 10.68 10.03 12.33
N PHE A 165 11.76 10.08 11.55
CA PHE A 165 13.09 9.61 11.94
C PHE A 165 13.82 10.60 12.86
N TRP A 166 13.67 11.92 12.62
CA TRP A 166 14.19 12.96 13.51
C TRP A 166 13.67 12.86 14.94
N ARG A 167 12.47 12.29 15.11
CA ARG A 167 11.80 12.16 16.41
C ARG A 167 12.10 10.84 17.12
N LEU A 168 12.81 9.92 16.50
CA LEU A 168 13.17 8.68 17.16
C LEU A 168 14.11 8.95 18.34
N PRO A 169 13.88 8.32 19.51
CA PRO A 169 14.81 8.41 20.62
C PRO A 169 16.13 7.72 20.28
N ARG A 170 17.24 8.12 20.93
CA ARG A 170 18.56 7.48 20.76
C ARG A 170 18.54 5.96 20.98
N LYS A 171 17.74 5.50 21.96
CA LYS A 171 17.54 4.07 22.25
C LYS A 171 16.56 3.37 21.29
N GLY A 172 15.95 4.12 20.38
CA GLY A 172 15.03 3.58 19.38
C GLY A 172 15.74 2.91 18.22
N ALA A 173 14.95 2.40 17.27
CA ALA A 173 15.45 1.68 16.10
C ALA A 173 15.00 2.34 14.78
N ALA A 174 15.95 2.62 13.90
CA ALA A 174 15.70 3.10 12.54
C ALA A 174 16.01 1.99 11.54
N ILE A 175 14.98 1.36 10.99
CA ILE A 175 15.05 0.26 10.02
C ILE A 175 14.96 0.86 8.61
N ILE A 176 16.04 0.81 7.84
CA ILE A 176 16.22 1.58 6.61
C ILE A 176 16.54 0.65 5.45
N ASN A 177 15.79 0.77 4.36
CA ASN A 177 16.09 0.09 3.11
C ASN A 177 17.33 0.69 2.45
N ARG A 178 18.40 -0.07 2.25
CA ARG A 178 19.61 0.35 1.53
C ARG A 178 19.49 0.28 0.02
N ASP A 179 18.48 -0.44 -0.49
CA ASP A 179 18.20 -0.48 -1.93
C ASP A 179 17.56 0.84 -2.40
N ASP A 180 17.05 1.67 -1.48
CA ASP A 180 16.44 2.96 -1.80
C ASP A 180 17.49 4.08 -1.91
N PRO A 181 17.50 4.89 -3.00
CA PRO A 181 18.49 5.96 -3.18
C PRO A 181 18.54 7.00 -2.05
N GLN A 182 17.45 7.19 -1.30
CA GLN A 182 17.36 8.16 -0.21
C GLN A 182 17.86 7.61 1.13
N TRP A 183 18.32 6.35 1.22
CA TRP A 183 18.72 5.70 2.48
C TRP A 183 19.70 6.52 3.32
N ARG A 184 20.66 7.21 2.68
CA ARG A 184 21.66 8.05 3.35
C ARG A 184 21.01 9.21 4.10
N ARG A 185 19.97 9.82 3.52
CA ARG A 185 19.25 10.94 4.12
C ARG A 185 18.46 10.48 5.35
N PHE A 186 17.82 9.31 5.29
CA PHE A 186 17.17 8.70 6.46
C PHE A 186 18.17 8.30 7.55
N SER A 187 19.32 7.76 7.17
CA SER A 187 20.40 7.42 8.10
C SER A 187 20.95 8.66 8.81
N ALA A 188 21.09 9.79 8.11
CA ALA A 188 21.54 11.06 8.67
C ALA A 188 20.47 11.74 9.55
N ALA A 189 19.19 11.46 9.29
CA ALA A 189 18.06 12.06 10.02
C ALA A 189 17.83 11.48 11.42
N THR A 190 18.68 10.58 11.94
CA THR A 190 18.47 10.04 13.28
C THR A 190 19.76 9.58 13.95
N SER A 191 19.76 9.69 15.28
CA SER A 191 20.80 9.13 16.16
C SER A 191 20.37 7.82 16.82
N ALA A 192 19.18 7.31 16.49
CA ALA A 192 18.70 5.99 16.90
C ALA A 192 19.61 4.86 16.38
N HIS A 193 19.48 3.67 16.95
CA HIS A 193 20.17 2.48 16.46
C HIS A 193 19.76 2.19 15.02
N LYS A 194 20.73 2.15 14.11
CA LYS A 194 20.49 2.01 12.67
C LYS A 194 20.54 0.54 12.28
N ILE A 195 19.47 0.10 11.65
CA ILE A 195 19.33 -1.24 11.10
C ILE A 195 19.13 -1.07 9.61
N PHE A 196 19.92 -1.78 8.83
CA PHE A 196 19.86 -1.69 7.39
C PHE A 196 19.39 -3.02 6.83
N TYR A 197 18.52 -2.97 5.84
CA TYR A 197 18.11 -4.14 5.07
C TYR A 197 18.18 -3.81 3.58
N GLY A 198 18.31 -4.84 2.75
CA GLY A 198 18.29 -4.73 1.31
C GLY A 198 18.59 -6.10 0.70
N LYS A 199 18.63 -6.18 -0.62
CA LYS A 199 18.90 -7.43 -1.35
C LYS A 199 20.18 -8.15 -0.91
N ASP A 200 21.18 -7.39 -0.45
CA ASP A 200 22.50 -7.91 -0.06
C ASP A 200 22.56 -8.40 1.40
N GLY A 201 21.49 -8.22 2.18
CA GLY A 201 21.39 -8.69 3.57
C GLY A 201 20.82 -7.69 4.55
N ILE A 202 20.87 -8.06 5.84
CA ILE A 202 20.42 -7.23 6.96
C ILE A 202 21.63 -6.95 7.87
N THR A 203 21.84 -5.69 8.27
CA THR A 203 22.93 -5.29 9.17
C THR A 203 22.36 -4.69 10.46
N ILE A 204 22.73 -5.27 11.61
CA ILE A 204 22.31 -4.83 12.95
C ILE A 204 23.53 -4.78 13.86
N GLY A 205 23.86 -3.60 14.40
CA GLY A 205 24.98 -3.45 15.34
C GLY A 205 26.34 -3.93 14.78
N GLY A 206 26.56 -3.80 13.47
CA GLY A 206 27.76 -4.30 12.78
C GLY A 206 27.69 -5.78 12.35
N LYS A 207 26.78 -6.58 12.93
CA LYS A 207 26.54 -7.96 12.49
C LYS A 207 25.80 -7.97 11.16
N GLN A 208 26.33 -8.70 10.17
CA GLN A 208 25.70 -8.91 8.88
C GLN A 208 24.99 -10.26 8.83
N TRP A 209 23.71 -10.24 8.46
CA TRP A 209 22.88 -11.39 8.16
C TRP A 209 22.79 -11.50 6.65
N LYS A 210 23.58 -12.41 6.07
CA LYS A 210 23.60 -12.64 4.63
C LYS A 210 22.34 -13.37 4.18
N ILE A 211 21.84 -12.98 3.01
CA ILE A 211 20.75 -13.67 2.34
C ILE A 211 21.34 -14.52 1.21
N THR A 212 20.95 -15.80 1.15
CA THR A 212 21.36 -16.75 0.10
C THR A 212 20.14 -17.43 -0.51
N ASP A 213 20.36 -18.17 -1.59
CA ASP A 213 19.36 -19.08 -2.18
C ASP A 213 18.04 -18.41 -2.56
N VAL A 214 18.13 -17.17 -3.04
CA VAL A 214 16.96 -16.36 -3.40
C VAL A 214 16.31 -16.90 -4.66
N ALA A 215 15.11 -17.45 -4.49
CA ALA A 215 14.20 -17.85 -5.56
C ALA A 215 12.91 -17.04 -5.46
N ILE A 216 12.59 -16.27 -6.50
CA ILE A 216 11.33 -15.52 -6.60
C ILE A 216 10.54 -16.13 -7.75
N GLU A 217 9.44 -16.79 -7.40
CA GLU A 217 8.68 -17.65 -8.30
C GLU A 217 7.23 -17.16 -8.45
N LYS A 218 6.44 -17.93 -9.21
CA LYS A 218 5.02 -17.64 -9.51
C LYS A 218 4.08 -17.85 -8.31
N ASP A 219 4.51 -18.66 -7.34
CA ASP A 219 3.69 -19.06 -6.18
C ASP A 219 4.25 -18.51 -4.85
N GLY A 220 5.32 -17.72 -4.91
CA GLY A 220 5.90 -17.09 -3.74
C GLY A 220 7.38 -16.79 -3.92
N MET A 221 8.08 -16.72 -2.79
CA MET A 221 9.52 -16.60 -2.72
C MET A 221 10.10 -17.47 -1.61
N MET A 222 11.32 -17.93 -1.84
CA MET A 222 12.13 -18.64 -0.88
C MET A 222 13.54 -18.05 -0.86
N PHE A 223 14.14 -17.97 0.32
CA PHE A 223 15.52 -17.56 0.53
C PHE A 223 16.01 -18.08 1.88
N SER A 224 17.31 -18.02 2.14
CA SER A 224 17.91 -18.41 3.41
C SER A 224 18.56 -17.22 4.10
N ILE A 225 18.43 -17.12 5.41
CA ILE A 225 19.17 -16.18 6.25
C ILE A 225 19.90 -16.99 7.32
N ALA A 226 21.23 -16.89 7.35
CA ALA A 226 22.06 -17.62 8.32
C ALA A 226 21.71 -19.13 8.42
N GLY A 227 21.37 -19.77 7.30
CA GLY A 227 20.99 -21.19 7.24
C GLY A 227 19.52 -21.48 7.49
N VAL A 228 18.72 -20.51 7.94
CA VAL A 228 17.27 -20.66 8.15
C VAL A 228 16.52 -20.31 6.87
N ALA A 229 15.78 -21.28 6.33
CA ALA A 229 14.92 -21.09 5.18
C ALA A 229 13.70 -20.24 5.54
N VAL A 230 13.47 -19.18 4.76
CA VAL A 230 12.29 -18.32 4.82
C VAL A 230 11.47 -18.53 3.56
N ARG A 231 10.17 -18.81 3.74
CA ARG A 231 9.20 -18.96 2.65
C ARG A 231 8.09 -17.94 2.81
N SER A 232 7.69 -17.29 1.72
CA SER A 232 6.59 -16.33 1.69
C SER A 232 5.74 -16.57 0.46
N ALA A 233 4.41 -16.55 0.61
CA ALA A 233 3.47 -16.63 -0.50
C ALA A 233 3.35 -15.31 -1.29
N LEU A 234 3.95 -14.22 -0.79
CA LEU A 234 3.91 -12.93 -1.45
C LEU A 234 4.71 -12.96 -2.76
N LEU A 235 4.22 -12.24 -3.76
CA LEU A 235 4.75 -12.30 -5.12
C LEU A 235 5.53 -11.06 -5.52
N GLY A 236 6.57 -11.27 -6.31
CA GLY A 236 7.37 -10.19 -6.91
C GLY A 236 8.50 -9.65 -6.02
N ALA A 237 9.52 -9.10 -6.67
CA ALA A 237 10.73 -8.58 -6.00
C ALA A 237 10.46 -7.42 -5.03
N PHE A 238 9.41 -6.63 -5.27
CA PHE A 238 9.00 -5.57 -4.33
C PHE A 238 8.52 -6.15 -3.00
N ASN A 239 7.90 -7.34 -2.99
CA ASN A 239 7.50 -7.99 -1.76
C ASN A 239 8.67 -8.67 -1.06
N PHE A 240 9.73 -9.05 -1.77
CA PHE A 240 10.96 -9.52 -1.15
C PHE A 240 11.55 -8.45 -0.23
N SER A 241 11.63 -7.20 -0.71
CA SER A 241 12.05 -6.06 0.13
C SER A 241 11.11 -5.85 1.34
N ASN A 242 9.79 -5.96 1.16
CA ASN A 242 8.82 -5.85 2.27
C ASN A 242 9.01 -6.96 3.33
N VAL A 243 9.30 -8.19 2.89
CA VAL A 243 9.60 -9.34 3.78
C VAL A 243 10.89 -9.07 4.55
N LEU A 244 11.95 -8.61 3.89
CA LEU A 244 13.21 -8.28 4.56
C LEU A 244 13.05 -7.15 5.60
N ALA A 245 12.19 -6.17 5.33
CA ALA A 245 11.84 -5.14 6.31
C ALA A 245 11.22 -5.75 7.58
N ALA A 246 10.32 -6.73 7.43
CA ALA A 246 9.70 -7.42 8.54
C ALA A 246 10.68 -8.33 9.30
N VAL A 247 11.57 -9.04 8.58
CA VAL A 247 12.66 -9.80 9.21
C VAL A 247 13.55 -8.88 10.03
N ALA A 248 13.94 -7.72 9.48
CA ALA A 248 14.79 -6.76 10.18
C ALA A 248 14.14 -6.24 11.47
N VAL A 249 12.81 -6.02 11.47
CA VAL A 249 12.06 -5.68 12.70
C VAL A 249 12.04 -6.84 13.69
N GLY A 250 11.81 -8.07 13.25
CA GLY A 250 11.83 -9.24 14.14
C GLY A 250 13.19 -9.43 14.81
N LEU A 251 14.26 -9.39 14.03
CA LEU A 251 15.63 -9.50 14.52
C LEU A 251 16.00 -8.36 15.48
N SER A 252 15.52 -7.14 15.24
CA SER A 252 15.77 -6.01 16.15
C SER A 252 15.09 -6.16 17.51
N HIS A 253 14.07 -7.02 17.59
CA HIS A 253 13.36 -7.35 18.83
C HIS A 253 13.81 -8.70 19.41
N SER A 254 14.93 -9.23 18.94
CA SER A 254 15.51 -10.51 19.40
C SER A 254 14.57 -11.71 19.24
N ILE A 255 13.68 -11.67 18.25
CA ILE A 255 12.85 -12.81 17.89
C ILE A 255 13.72 -13.82 17.14
N ALA A 256 13.68 -15.09 17.55
CA ALA A 256 14.42 -16.16 16.89
C ALA A 256 14.05 -16.27 15.41
N LEU A 257 15.04 -16.48 14.55
CA LEU A 257 14.87 -16.41 13.10
C LEU A 257 13.90 -17.47 12.57
N GLU A 258 13.83 -18.63 13.21
CA GLU A 258 12.90 -19.71 12.92
C GLU A 258 11.45 -19.28 13.19
N ARG A 259 11.22 -18.52 14.26
CA ARG A 259 9.90 -17.95 14.59
C ARG A 259 9.51 -16.87 13.60
N ILE A 260 10.47 -16.03 13.19
CA ILE A 260 10.27 -15.02 12.14
C ILE A 260 9.90 -15.71 10.81
N ALA A 261 10.64 -16.74 10.40
CA ALA A 261 10.39 -17.49 9.18
C ALA A 261 8.99 -18.13 9.19
N THR A 262 8.61 -18.75 10.31
CA THR A 262 7.28 -19.33 10.52
C THR A 262 6.18 -18.26 10.43
N ALA A 263 6.38 -17.09 11.03
CA ALA A 263 5.42 -15.99 10.99
C ALA A 263 5.22 -15.43 9.58
N ILE A 264 6.31 -15.27 8.82
CA ILE A 264 6.25 -14.82 7.42
C ILE A 264 5.48 -15.82 6.55
N ALA A 265 5.70 -17.13 6.75
CA ALA A 265 5.01 -18.17 5.99
C ALA A 265 3.49 -18.19 6.21
N ARG A 266 2.99 -17.70 7.36
CA ARG A 266 1.55 -17.58 7.66
C ARG A 266 0.86 -16.47 6.87
N VAL A 267 1.62 -15.50 6.33
CA VAL A 267 1.06 -14.43 5.50
C VAL A 267 0.86 -14.95 4.07
N THR A 268 -0.35 -15.43 3.80
CA THR A 268 -0.74 -15.98 2.49
C THR A 268 -1.03 -14.91 1.44
N GLY A 269 -1.25 -13.67 1.86
CA GLY A 269 -1.54 -12.54 1.00
C GLY A 269 -1.92 -11.30 1.78
N VAL A 270 -2.00 -10.16 1.09
CA VAL A 270 -2.56 -8.92 1.64
C VAL A 270 -3.70 -8.47 0.74
N PRO A 271 -4.91 -8.22 1.29
CA PRO A 271 -6.06 -7.81 0.51
C PRO A 271 -5.77 -6.69 -0.50
N GLY A 272 -6.06 -6.93 -1.78
CA GLY A 272 -5.84 -5.98 -2.87
C GLY A 272 -4.37 -5.61 -3.13
N ARG A 273 -3.42 -6.48 -2.74
CA ARG A 273 -1.98 -6.34 -3.03
C ARG A 273 -1.49 -7.62 -3.72
N MET A 274 -1.44 -7.63 -5.05
CA MET A 274 -1.19 -8.80 -5.88
C MET A 274 -2.10 -9.97 -5.50
N GLU A 275 -3.36 -9.67 -5.20
CA GLU A 275 -4.32 -10.68 -4.76
C GLU A 275 -4.83 -11.44 -5.98
N PHE A 276 -4.47 -12.72 -6.07
CA PHE A 276 -5.06 -13.62 -7.05
C PHE A 276 -6.45 -14.03 -6.57
N VAL A 277 -7.47 -13.41 -7.15
CA VAL A 277 -8.88 -13.76 -6.91
C VAL A 277 -9.23 -15.09 -7.57
N ALA A 278 -8.57 -15.40 -8.70
CA ALA A 278 -8.63 -16.71 -9.34
C ALA A 278 -7.30 -17.07 -10.00
N ARG A 279 -6.98 -18.37 -9.99
CA ARG A 279 -5.79 -18.96 -10.63
C ARG A 279 -6.14 -20.01 -11.70
N GLY A 280 -7.42 -20.14 -12.05
CA GLY A 280 -7.94 -21.13 -12.99
C GLY A 280 -7.54 -20.88 -14.44
N PRO A 281 -8.35 -21.32 -15.43
CA PRO A 281 -8.07 -21.10 -16.85
C PRO A 281 -7.76 -19.65 -17.18
N VAL A 282 -8.48 -18.71 -16.57
CA VAL A 282 -8.16 -17.28 -16.57
C VAL A 282 -7.64 -16.92 -15.17
N ALA A 283 -6.45 -16.32 -15.11
CA ALA A 283 -5.96 -15.75 -13.86
C ALA A 283 -6.55 -14.36 -13.65
N VAL A 284 -6.98 -14.04 -12.43
CA VAL A 284 -7.57 -12.73 -12.10
C VAL A 284 -6.84 -12.15 -10.91
N VAL A 285 -6.27 -10.97 -11.09
CA VAL A 285 -5.44 -10.29 -10.10
C VAL A 285 -6.02 -8.92 -9.78
N VAL A 286 -6.16 -8.62 -8.49
CA VAL A 286 -6.55 -7.30 -7.99
C VAL A 286 -5.37 -6.66 -7.24
N ASP A 287 -4.99 -5.44 -7.62
CA ASP A 287 -3.90 -4.70 -7.00
C ASP A 287 -4.19 -3.20 -6.81
N TYR A 288 -3.62 -2.60 -5.77
CA TYR A 288 -3.73 -1.18 -5.43
C TYR A 288 -2.76 -0.26 -6.20
N ALA A 289 -2.04 -0.77 -7.21
CA ALA A 289 -1.09 0.03 -7.96
C ALA A 289 -1.74 1.30 -8.52
N HIS A 290 -1.39 2.45 -7.91
CA HIS A 290 -2.00 3.77 -8.16
C HIS A 290 -0.92 4.85 -8.36
N THR A 291 0.34 4.45 -8.52
CA THR A 291 1.47 5.26 -8.98
C THR A 291 2.17 4.57 -10.16
N PRO A 292 2.79 5.31 -11.10
CA PRO A 292 3.30 4.73 -12.35
C PRO A 292 4.28 3.57 -12.10
N ASP A 293 5.26 3.80 -11.24
CA ASP A 293 6.23 2.78 -10.87
C ASP A 293 5.60 1.54 -10.20
N SER A 294 4.45 1.66 -9.51
CA SER A 294 3.77 0.47 -8.94
C SER A 294 3.00 -0.29 -10.01
N LEU A 295 2.38 0.43 -10.94
CA LEU A 295 1.66 -0.14 -12.07
C LEU A 295 2.61 -0.90 -12.98
N GLU A 296 3.75 -0.30 -13.32
CA GLU A 296 4.78 -0.94 -14.13
C GLU A 296 5.35 -2.19 -13.47
N ALA A 297 5.62 -2.17 -12.15
CA ALA A 297 6.11 -3.34 -11.45
C ALA A 297 5.11 -4.52 -11.48
N VAL A 298 3.81 -4.25 -11.32
CA VAL A 298 2.74 -5.26 -11.39
C VAL A 298 2.59 -5.78 -12.82
N TYR A 299 2.48 -4.89 -13.80
CA TYR A 299 2.24 -5.27 -15.19
C TYR A 299 3.45 -6.00 -15.80
N ALA A 300 4.67 -5.57 -15.50
CA ALA A 300 5.89 -6.26 -15.93
C ALA A 300 5.96 -7.69 -15.35
N PHE A 301 5.64 -7.86 -14.06
CA PHE A 301 5.62 -9.17 -13.41
C PHE A 301 4.56 -10.08 -14.03
N LEU A 302 3.33 -9.59 -14.19
CA LEU A 302 2.22 -10.38 -14.74
C LEU A 302 2.41 -10.70 -16.22
N SER A 303 2.83 -9.72 -17.04
CA SER A 303 3.11 -9.92 -18.47
C SER A 303 4.21 -10.97 -18.69
N LYS A 304 5.30 -10.90 -17.92
CA LYS A 304 6.38 -11.91 -17.96
C LYS A 304 5.88 -13.30 -17.57
N ASN A 305 5.01 -13.40 -16.57
CA ASN A 305 4.50 -14.69 -16.09
C ASN A 305 3.43 -15.28 -17.00
N ALA A 306 2.54 -14.47 -17.58
CA ALA A 306 1.55 -14.91 -18.56
C ALA A 306 2.23 -15.53 -19.78
N LYS A 307 3.20 -14.81 -20.36
CA LYS A 307 3.96 -15.25 -21.55
C LYS A 307 4.82 -16.49 -21.34
N ARG A 308 5.18 -16.81 -20.09
CA ARG A 308 5.85 -18.08 -19.73
C ARG A 308 4.91 -19.28 -19.78
N LYS A 309 3.60 -19.10 -19.52
CA LYS A 309 2.63 -20.20 -19.55
C LYS A 309 2.29 -20.58 -20.99
N THR A 310 1.92 -19.61 -21.81
CA THR A 310 1.66 -19.81 -23.24
C THR A 310 2.11 -18.58 -24.02
N LYS A 311 2.67 -18.80 -25.22
CA LYS A 311 3.17 -17.69 -26.07
C LYS A 311 2.07 -16.70 -26.47
N ASN A 312 0.81 -17.14 -26.46
CA ASN A 312 -0.35 -16.36 -26.87
C ASN A 312 -1.18 -15.83 -25.69
N ALA A 313 -0.77 -16.07 -24.44
CA ALA A 313 -1.47 -15.54 -23.26
C ALA A 313 -1.44 -14.01 -23.28
N LYS A 314 -2.61 -13.41 -23.11
CA LYS A 314 -2.79 -11.97 -23.03
C LYS A 314 -2.80 -11.47 -21.59
N LEU A 315 -2.30 -10.26 -21.40
CA LEU A 315 -2.57 -9.46 -20.21
C LEU A 315 -3.65 -8.42 -20.55
N ILE A 316 -4.81 -8.54 -19.90
CA ILE A 316 -5.96 -7.65 -20.05
C ILE A 316 -6.04 -6.79 -18.80
N CYS A 317 -5.99 -5.45 -18.93
CA CYS A 317 -6.07 -4.58 -17.76
C CYS A 317 -7.37 -3.78 -17.66
N VAL A 318 -7.91 -3.70 -16.45
CA VAL A 318 -8.96 -2.76 -16.05
C VAL A 318 -8.31 -1.66 -15.22
N LEU A 319 -8.30 -0.44 -15.75
CA LEU A 319 -7.49 0.65 -15.25
C LEU A 319 -8.30 1.95 -15.16
N GLY A 320 -8.10 2.69 -14.07
CA GLY A 320 -8.62 4.04 -13.89
C GLY A 320 -7.58 4.93 -13.23
N ALA A 321 -7.98 6.14 -12.87
CA ALA A 321 -7.21 7.02 -12.00
C ALA A 321 -8.13 7.79 -11.06
N ALA A 322 -7.64 8.07 -9.86
CA ALA A 322 -8.30 9.02 -8.96
C ALA A 322 -8.24 10.47 -9.50
N GLY A 323 -9.35 11.19 -9.35
CA GLY A 323 -9.50 12.61 -9.64
C GLY A 323 -9.55 13.49 -8.39
N GLY A 324 -10.05 14.72 -8.54
CA GLY A 324 -10.38 15.60 -7.42
C GLY A 324 -9.16 16.21 -6.72
N GLY A 325 -8.21 16.72 -7.50
CA GLY A 325 -6.98 17.32 -6.99
C GLY A 325 -5.90 16.30 -6.59
N ARG A 326 -5.98 15.10 -7.15
CA ARG A 326 -4.88 14.12 -7.13
C ARG A 326 -3.94 14.40 -8.30
N ASP A 327 -2.67 14.10 -8.08
CA ASP A 327 -1.57 14.25 -9.05
C ASP A 327 -1.98 13.83 -10.48
N MET A 328 -2.12 14.81 -11.39
CA MET A 328 -2.57 14.57 -12.77
C MET A 328 -1.46 14.01 -13.65
N TRP A 329 -0.21 14.37 -13.38
CA TRP A 329 0.97 13.98 -14.17
C TRP A 329 1.11 12.46 -14.38
N LYS A 330 0.55 11.65 -13.47
CA LYS A 330 0.62 10.19 -13.53
C LYS A 330 -0.30 9.57 -14.58
N ARG A 331 -1.36 10.28 -15.02
CA ARG A 331 -2.39 9.73 -15.93
C ARG A 331 -1.80 9.37 -17.29
N LEU A 332 -1.01 10.29 -17.87
CA LEU A 332 -0.24 10.04 -19.09
C LEU A 332 0.68 8.81 -18.94
N ALA A 333 1.36 8.68 -17.79
CA ALA A 333 2.25 7.56 -17.54
C ALA A 333 1.50 6.23 -17.41
N PHE A 334 0.29 6.22 -16.85
CA PHE A 334 -0.56 5.03 -16.78
C PHE A 334 -0.90 4.48 -18.16
N GLY A 335 -1.30 5.35 -19.10
CA GLY A 335 -1.57 4.95 -20.49
C GLY A 335 -0.34 4.32 -21.15
N LYS A 336 0.82 4.97 -21.01
CA LYS A 336 2.10 4.46 -21.56
C LYS A 336 2.46 3.08 -21.01
N ILE A 337 2.29 2.89 -19.70
CA ILE A 337 2.60 1.62 -19.04
C ILE A 337 1.61 0.54 -19.48
N ALA A 338 0.31 0.84 -19.52
CA ALA A 338 -0.70 -0.10 -19.99
C ALA A 338 -0.42 -0.53 -21.43
N ALA A 339 -0.16 0.42 -22.33
CA ALA A 339 0.18 0.14 -23.73
C ALA A 339 1.46 -0.68 -23.92
N LYS A 340 2.42 -0.57 -22.99
CA LYS A 340 3.69 -1.30 -23.04
C LYS A 340 3.55 -2.78 -22.66
N TYR A 341 2.64 -3.11 -21.73
CA TYR A 341 2.60 -4.44 -21.09
C TYR A 341 1.34 -5.25 -21.35
N CYS A 342 0.22 -4.58 -21.64
CA CYS A 342 -1.09 -5.19 -21.80
C CYS A 342 -1.46 -5.32 -23.28
N ASP A 343 -2.19 -6.38 -23.61
CA ASP A 343 -2.70 -6.67 -24.95
C ASP A 343 -4.11 -6.08 -25.16
N GLU A 344 -4.85 -5.88 -24.06
CA GLU A 344 -6.16 -5.19 -24.03
C GLU A 344 -6.21 -4.26 -22.82
N ILE A 345 -6.72 -3.05 -23.02
CA ILE A 345 -6.83 -1.97 -22.03
C ILE A 345 -8.30 -1.56 -21.96
N ILE A 346 -8.88 -1.69 -20.77
CA ILE A 346 -10.24 -1.23 -20.46
C ILE A 346 -10.11 -0.09 -19.45
N LEU A 347 -10.33 1.13 -19.91
CA LEU A 347 -10.36 2.34 -19.09
C LEU A 347 -11.71 2.45 -18.39
N THR A 348 -11.69 2.74 -17.10
CA THR A 348 -12.91 2.80 -16.28
C THR A 348 -12.78 3.73 -15.08
N ASN A 349 -13.91 4.05 -14.44
CA ASN A 349 -13.94 4.89 -13.28
C ASN A 349 -13.20 4.28 -12.07
N GLU A 350 -12.69 5.12 -11.17
CA GLU A 350 -12.00 4.72 -9.94
C GLU A 350 -12.50 5.52 -8.72
N ASP A 351 -12.03 6.75 -8.56
CA ASP A 351 -12.41 7.69 -7.51
C ASP A 351 -12.39 9.10 -8.13
N PRO A 352 -13.44 9.51 -8.87
CA PRO A 352 -13.43 10.77 -9.59
C PRO A 352 -13.55 11.98 -8.65
N TYR A 353 -14.13 11.80 -7.46
CA TYR A 353 -14.52 12.88 -6.55
C TYR A 353 -15.31 13.96 -7.32
N ASP A 354 -14.85 15.21 -7.31
CA ASP A 354 -15.51 16.37 -7.93
C ASP A 354 -15.05 16.61 -9.39
N GLU A 355 -14.17 15.76 -9.93
CA GLU A 355 -13.69 15.86 -11.30
C GLU A 355 -14.51 14.97 -12.25
N ASP A 356 -14.67 15.39 -13.51
CA ASP A 356 -15.37 14.60 -14.52
C ASP A 356 -14.57 13.31 -14.82
N PRO A 357 -15.14 12.11 -14.56
CA PRO A 357 -14.43 10.87 -14.83
C PRO A 357 -14.04 10.71 -16.30
N MET A 358 -14.81 11.23 -17.26
CA MET A 358 -14.45 11.10 -18.68
C MET A 358 -13.18 11.88 -19.02
N MET A 359 -12.98 13.05 -18.41
CA MET A 359 -11.74 13.82 -18.55
C MET A 359 -10.53 13.07 -17.98
N ILE A 360 -10.72 12.41 -16.83
CA ILE A 360 -9.66 11.59 -16.22
C ILE A 360 -9.25 10.45 -17.17
N LEU A 361 -10.22 9.76 -17.79
CA LEU A 361 -9.93 8.67 -18.72
C LEU A 361 -9.28 9.17 -20.01
N ALA A 362 -9.73 10.32 -20.54
CA ALA A 362 -9.10 10.95 -21.68
C ALA A 362 -7.62 11.28 -21.42
N ASP A 363 -7.28 11.79 -20.23
CA ASP A 363 -5.89 12.03 -19.84
C ASP A 363 -5.03 10.75 -19.84
N ILE A 364 -5.59 9.62 -19.41
CA ILE A 364 -4.90 8.33 -19.45
C ILE A 364 -4.70 7.88 -20.90
N GLU A 365 -5.74 8.02 -21.72
CA GLU A 365 -5.74 7.65 -23.14
C GLU A 365 -4.68 8.40 -23.94
N THR A 366 -4.35 9.66 -23.60
CA THR A 366 -3.24 10.38 -24.25
C THR A 366 -1.87 9.69 -24.13
N GLY A 367 -1.71 8.79 -23.16
CA GLY A 367 -0.51 7.98 -22.98
C GLY A 367 -0.45 6.74 -23.88
N ILE A 368 -1.54 6.38 -24.54
CA ILE A 368 -1.68 5.15 -25.34
C ILE A 368 -1.37 5.51 -26.81
N PRO A 369 -0.31 4.96 -27.42
CA PRO A 369 0.03 5.26 -28.81
C PRO A 369 -1.06 4.81 -29.78
N THR A 370 -1.41 5.66 -30.74
CA THR A 370 -2.43 5.39 -31.77
C THR A 370 -1.86 4.93 -33.12
N ASN A 371 -0.55 5.03 -33.34
CA ASN A 371 0.08 4.74 -34.64
C ASN A 371 0.69 3.31 -34.77
N SER A 372 -0.13 2.44 -35.36
CA SER A 372 0.05 1.27 -36.28
C SER A 372 1.40 0.60 -36.62
N LYS A 373 2.55 0.86 -35.97
CA LYS A 373 3.78 0.02 -36.16
C LYS A 373 4.11 -0.90 -35.00
N GLN A 374 3.55 -0.63 -33.83
CA GLN A 374 3.52 -1.55 -32.70
C GLN A 374 2.07 -2.00 -32.54
N GLN A 375 1.86 -3.30 -32.30
CA GLN A 375 0.54 -3.89 -32.09
C GLN A 375 -0.18 -3.07 -31.01
N THR A 376 -1.12 -2.21 -31.40
CA THR A 376 -1.85 -1.36 -30.47
C THR A 376 -2.71 -2.26 -29.62
N ALA A 377 -2.52 -2.20 -28.30
CA ALA A 377 -3.39 -2.90 -27.37
C ALA A 377 -4.84 -2.50 -27.67
N ALA A 378 -5.76 -3.46 -27.69
CA ALA A 378 -7.17 -3.15 -27.92
C ALA A 378 -7.66 -2.23 -26.80
N LEU A 379 -8.17 -1.04 -27.14
CA LEU A 379 -8.61 -0.04 -26.17
C LEU A 379 -10.14 0.01 -26.11
N ARG A 380 -10.70 0.01 -24.90
CA ARG A 380 -12.11 0.26 -24.62
C ARG A 380 -12.25 1.20 -23.45
N THR A 381 -13.29 2.03 -23.46
CA THR A 381 -13.65 2.90 -22.34
C THR A 381 -15.04 2.51 -21.86
N ILE A 382 -15.13 2.02 -20.62
CA ILE A 382 -16.38 1.59 -19.98
C ILE A 382 -16.44 2.26 -18.63
N LEU A 383 -17.30 3.28 -18.50
CA LEU A 383 -17.32 4.13 -17.32
C LEU A 383 -17.72 3.35 -16.05
N ASP A 384 -18.72 2.47 -16.13
CA ASP A 384 -19.10 1.63 -15.01
C ASP A 384 -18.00 0.59 -14.74
N ARG A 385 -17.43 0.65 -13.53
CA ARG A 385 -16.31 -0.22 -13.14
C ARG A 385 -16.72 -1.69 -13.07
N GLY A 386 -17.98 -1.97 -12.77
CA GLY A 386 -18.49 -3.34 -12.70
C GLY A 386 -18.63 -3.95 -14.08
N GLU A 387 -19.22 -3.21 -15.02
CA GLU A 387 -19.29 -3.57 -16.43
C GLU A 387 -17.90 -3.70 -17.05
N ALA A 388 -16.95 -2.82 -16.71
CA ALA A 388 -15.57 -2.93 -17.17
C ALA A 388 -14.91 -4.24 -16.73
N ILE A 389 -15.05 -4.62 -15.45
CA ILE A 389 -14.54 -5.89 -14.91
C ILE A 389 -15.25 -7.08 -15.58
N LYS A 390 -16.58 -7.04 -15.70
CA LYS A 390 -17.36 -8.09 -16.38
C LYS A 390 -16.95 -8.24 -17.83
N THR A 391 -16.71 -7.14 -18.53
CA THR A 391 -16.27 -7.15 -19.94
C THR A 391 -14.87 -7.74 -20.08
N ALA A 392 -13.93 -7.36 -19.22
CA ALA A 392 -12.58 -7.91 -19.20
C ALA A 392 -12.59 -9.43 -18.98
N LEU A 393 -13.40 -9.88 -18.03
CA LEU A 393 -13.56 -11.30 -17.74
C LEU A 393 -14.36 -12.03 -18.82
N GLY A 394 -15.25 -11.37 -19.55
CA GLY A 394 -15.96 -11.95 -20.69
C GLY A 394 -15.07 -12.15 -21.92
N SER A 395 -14.12 -11.25 -22.17
CA SER A 395 -13.20 -11.34 -23.32
C SER A 395 -12.00 -12.27 -23.09
N ALA A 396 -11.63 -12.54 -21.83
CA ALA A 396 -10.49 -13.37 -21.47
C ALA A 396 -10.63 -14.85 -21.90
N ARG A 397 -9.56 -15.45 -22.40
CA ARG A 397 -9.49 -16.87 -22.80
C ARG A 397 -8.60 -17.66 -21.85
N SER A 398 -8.67 -19.00 -21.92
CA SER A 398 -7.78 -19.86 -21.16
C SER A 398 -6.30 -19.51 -21.44
N GLY A 399 -5.53 -19.31 -20.38
CA GLY A 399 -4.15 -18.82 -20.40
C GLY A 399 -4.01 -17.32 -20.13
N ASP A 400 -5.05 -16.53 -20.34
CA ASP A 400 -5.00 -15.08 -20.15
C ASP A 400 -4.97 -14.69 -18.67
N THR A 401 -4.50 -13.47 -18.42
CA THR A 401 -4.52 -12.84 -17.10
C THR A 401 -5.29 -11.53 -17.18
N VAL A 402 -6.33 -11.39 -16.35
CA VAL A 402 -7.03 -10.13 -16.13
C VAL A 402 -6.45 -9.47 -14.88
N VAL A 403 -6.01 -8.21 -15.00
CA VAL A 403 -5.49 -7.41 -13.89
C VAL A 403 -6.37 -6.18 -13.66
N ILE A 404 -6.84 -6.01 -12.43
CA ILE A 404 -7.70 -4.89 -12.01
C ILE A 404 -6.87 -4.02 -11.07
N THR A 405 -6.59 -2.77 -11.46
CA THR A 405 -5.70 -1.88 -10.71
C THR A 405 -6.37 -0.58 -10.25
N GLY A 406 -5.69 0.14 -9.35
CA GLY A 406 -6.16 1.39 -8.74
C GLY A 406 -6.68 1.17 -7.32
N LYS A 407 -7.84 0.51 -7.17
CA LYS A 407 -8.57 0.45 -5.90
C LYS A 407 -8.12 -0.65 -4.94
N GLY A 408 -7.57 -1.75 -5.44
CA GLY A 408 -7.18 -2.89 -4.59
C GLY A 408 -8.35 -3.40 -3.74
N ALA A 409 -8.24 -3.24 -2.41
CA ALA A 409 -9.27 -3.64 -1.44
C ALA A 409 -9.95 -2.43 -0.75
N GLU A 410 -9.96 -1.27 -1.42
CA GLU A 410 -10.69 -0.10 -0.92
C GLU A 410 -12.21 -0.33 -0.95
N PRO A 411 -12.94 0.01 0.14
CA PRO A 411 -14.36 -0.32 0.28
C PRO A 411 -15.33 0.64 -0.43
N TRP A 412 -14.81 1.66 -1.13
CA TRP A 412 -15.62 2.73 -1.70
C TRP A 412 -15.10 3.19 -3.05
N ILE A 413 -16.00 3.46 -3.99
CA ILE A 413 -15.79 4.43 -5.08
C ILE A 413 -16.29 5.79 -4.59
N MET A 414 -15.47 6.83 -4.75
CA MET A 414 -15.78 8.16 -4.25
C MET A 414 -16.19 9.13 -5.34
N GLY A 415 -17.40 9.66 -5.21
CA GLY A 415 -18.00 10.58 -6.16
C GLY A 415 -18.08 12.03 -5.67
N PRO A 416 -18.83 12.86 -6.41
CA PRO A 416 -18.92 14.29 -6.15
C PRO A 416 -19.39 14.59 -4.73
N GLN A 417 -18.86 15.67 -4.19
CA GLN A 417 -19.20 16.21 -2.87
C GLN A 417 -18.96 15.24 -1.71
N GLY A 418 -18.21 14.15 -1.93
CA GLY A 418 -17.88 13.15 -0.93
C GLY A 418 -18.88 11.99 -0.85
N SER A 419 -19.72 11.80 -1.87
CA SER A 419 -20.57 10.61 -1.99
C SER A 419 -19.70 9.33 -2.05
N LYS A 420 -20.26 8.24 -1.54
CA LYS A 420 -19.58 6.94 -1.44
C LYS A 420 -20.48 5.84 -1.98
N LEU A 421 -20.01 5.14 -3.00
CA LEU A 421 -20.60 3.91 -3.50
C LEU A 421 -19.86 2.74 -2.83
N PRO A 422 -20.54 1.85 -2.06
CA PRO A 422 -19.92 0.62 -1.57
C PRO A 422 -19.28 -0.14 -2.72
N TRP A 423 -18.03 -0.56 -2.55
CA TRP A 423 -17.26 -1.15 -3.63
C TRP A 423 -16.24 -2.18 -3.15
N ASP A 424 -16.04 -3.24 -3.92
CA ASP A 424 -14.92 -4.16 -3.77
C ASP A 424 -14.61 -4.84 -5.11
N ASP A 425 -13.48 -4.48 -5.74
CA ASP A 425 -13.04 -5.08 -7.02
C ASP A 425 -12.99 -6.60 -6.95
N ARG A 426 -12.65 -7.16 -5.78
CA ARG A 426 -12.49 -8.60 -5.59
C ARG A 426 -13.83 -9.30 -5.53
N ALA A 427 -14.82 -8.68 -4.89
CA ALA A 427 -16.18 -9.22 -4.84
C ALA A 427 -16.79 -9.23 -6.25
N VAL A 428 -16.68 -8.11 -6.97
CA VAL A 428 -17.18 -7.98 -8.35
C VAL A 428 -16.49 -8.97 -9.29
N ALA A 429 -15.17 -9.16 -9.15
CA ALA A 429 -14.44 -10.14 -9.93
C ALA A 429 -14.86 -11.59 -9.63
N ARG A 430 -15.11 -11.95 -8.37
CA ARG A 430 -15.63 -13.29 -7.99
C ARG A 430 -17.02 -13.52 -8.58
N GLU A 431 -17.93 -12.56 -8.40
CA GLU A 431 -19.29 -12.64 -8.95
C GLU A 431 -19.27 -12.82 -10.49
N ALA A 432 -18.43 -12.07 -11.19
CA ALA A 432 -18.30 -12.18 -12.64
C ALA A 432 -17.72 -13.54 -13.09
N LEU A 433 -16.82 -14.13 -12.30
CA LEU A 433 -16.28 -15.47 -12.56
C LEU A 433 -17.33 -16.57 -12.33
N ASP A 434 -18.14 -16.44 -11.27
CA ASP A 434 -19.21 -17.40 -10.96
C ASP A 434 -20.27 -17.41 -12.07
N CYS A 435 -20.67 -16.23 -12.55
CA CYS A 435 -21.55 -16.08 -13.71
C CYS A 435 -20.96 -16.67 -15.00
N ARG A 436 -19.63 -16.61 -15.17
CA ARG A 436 -18.97 -17.20 -16.34
C ARG A 436 -18.97 -18.74 -16.26
N ALA A 437 -18.78 -19.30 -15.07
CA ALA A 437 -18.80 -20.74 -14.84
C ALA A 437 -20.19 -21.35 -15.09
N SER A 438 -21.27 -20.64 -14.73
CA SER A 438 -22.63 -21.13 -14.96
C SER A 438 -23.06 -21.14 -16.44
N ILE A 439 -22.40 -20.37 -17.30
CA ILE A 439 -22.69 -20.27 -18.74
C ILE A 439 -21.84 -21.27 -19.57
N THR A 440 -20.74 -21.79 -19.02
CA THR A 440 -19.90 -22.76 -19.74
C THR A 440 -20.47 -24.17 -19.55
N PRO A 441 -20.86 -24.90 -20.62
CA PRO A 441 -21.36 -26.27 -20.48
C PRO A 441 -20.28 -27.14 -19.83
N ILE A 442 -20.67 -28.00 -18.87
CA ILE A 442 -19.80 -29.04 -18.34
C ILE A 442 -19.40 -29.91 -19.55
N PRO A 443 -18.10 -30.14 -19.79
CA PRO A 443 -17.68 -31.03 -20.86
C PRO A 443 -18.26 -32.43 -20.58
N SER A 444 -19.05 -32.94 -21.53
CA SER A 444 -19.62 -34.29 -21.53
C SER A 444 -18.54 -35.36 -21.56
#